data_AF-C0ZBY9-F1
#
_entry.id   AF-C0ZBY9-F1
#
_cell.length_a   1.000
_cell.length_b   1.000
_cell.length_c   1.000
_cell.angle_alpha   90.00
_cell.angle_beta   90.00
_cell.angle_gamma   90.00
#
_symmetry.space_group_name_H-M   'P 1'
#
loop_
_entity.id
_entity.type
_entity.pdbx_description
1 polymer ?
#
loop_
_entity_poly.entity_id
_entity_poly.type
_entity_poly.pdbx_seq_one_letter_code
_entity_poly.pdbx_strand_id
1 'polypeptide(L)'
;MPESLANRIAYLQGLADGLEVGEKSPEGKIMVEMIEILNEVQGELRELHARVEEAEDYVEALDEDLEDIELYLFEDDDDLYETVVDCEDDDDEYATFYDLDDDENAQQYEAQVDPHLDTTYEFACPSCQKEIYLHEGKDEEGFRHYVIEPVDNKKSDNR
;
A
#
# COMPACT_ATOMS: atom_id res chain seq x y z
N MET A 1 19.96 -8.93 17.75
CA MET A 1 19.36 -10.23 18.13
C MET A 1 19.78 -11.44 17.25
N PRO A 2 19.97 -11.35 15.92
CA PRO A 2 20.21 -12.54 15.09
C PRO A 2 21.61 -13.18 15.21
N GLU A 3 22.65 -12.42 15.59
CA GLU A 3 24.00 -12.97 15.79
C GLU A 3 24.08 -13.99 16.93
N SER A 4 23.32 -13.81 18.02
CA SER A 4 23.34 -14.76 19.14
C SER A 4 22.72 -16.11 18.74
N LEU A 5 21.73 -16.10 17.84
CA LEU A 5 21.09 -17.31 17.35
C LEU A 5 22.03 -18.09 16.43
N ALA A 6 22.70 -17.42 15.50
CA ALA A 6 23.68 -18.06 14.62
C ALA A 6 24.85 -18.69 15.39
N ASN A 7 25.38 -17.99 16.39
CA ASN A 7 26.45 -18.53 17.24
C ASN A 7 26.01 -19.79 18.01
N ARG A 8 24.74 -19.84 18.45
CA ARG A 8 24.18 -20.99 19.15
C ARG A 8 23.95 -22.17 18.20
N ILE A 9 23.47 -21.93 16.98
CA ILE A 9 23.30 -22.98 15.96
C ILE A 9 24.66 -23.54 15.54
N ALA A 10 25.65 -22.68 15.28
CA ALA A 10 27.01 -23.13 14.95
C ALA A 10 27.65 -23.94 16.09
N TYR A 11 27.41 -23.56 17.35
CA TYR A 11 27.82 -24.36 18.51
C TYR A 11 27.13 -25.74 18.54
N LEU A 12 25.83 -25.80 18.25
CA LEU A 12 25.10 -27.06 18.18
C LEU A 12 25.58 -27.97 17.04
N GLN A 13 25.87 -27.41 15.86
CA GLN A 13 26.47 -28.14 14.75
C GLN A 13 27.82 -28.74 15.16
N GLY A 14 28.73 -27.93 15.69
CA GLY A 14 30.05 -28.40 16.14
C GLY A 14 29.97 -29.44 17.27
N LEU A 15 28.99 -29.31 18.17
CA LEU A 15 28.75 -30.30 19.22
C LEU A 15 28.19 -31.62 18.66
N ALA A 16 27.26 -31.55 17.70
CA ALA A 16 26.68 -32.72 17.04
C ALA A 16 27.74 -33.50 16.25
N ASP A 17 28.61 -32.78 15.54
CA ASP A 17 29.74 -33.34 14.79
C ASP A 17 30.77 -33.97 15.73
N GLY A 18 31.20 -33.26 16.76
CA GLY A 18 32.20 -33.75 17.72
C GLY A 18 31.73 -34.96 18.55
N LEU A 19 30.41 -35.14 18.67
CA LEU A 19 29.80 -36.29 19.34
C LEU A 19 29.35 -37.38 18.35
N GLU A 20 29.57 -37.23 17.04
CA GLU A 20 29.15 -38.20 16.02
C GLU A 20 27.65 -38.57 16.15
N VAL A 21 26.80 -37.59 16.49
CA VAL A 21 25.39 -37.84 16.84
C VAL A 21 24.64 -38.50 15.69
N GLY A 22 24.87 -38.05 14.45
CA GLY A 22 24.24 -38.61 13.25
C GLY A 22 24.62 -40.06 12.93
N GLU A 23 25.75 -40.56 13.43
CA GLU A 23 26.21 -41.93 13.16
C GLU A 23 25.74 -42.93 14.23
N LYS A 24 25.33 -42.46 15.41
CA LYS A 24 25.03 -43.29 16.57
C LYS A 24 23.65 -43.93 16.54
N SER A 25 22.64 -43.24 16.02
CA SER A 25 21.26 -43.77 15.98
C SER A 25 20.38 -43.09 14.93
N PRO A 26 19.22 -43.68 14.57
CA PRO A 26 18.23 -43.03 13.71
C PRO A 26 17.72 -41.69 14.28
N GLU A 27 17.54 -41.60 15.60
CA GLU A 27 17.16 -40.37 16.28
C GLU A 27 18.25 -39.29 16.17
N GLY A 28 19.52 -39.71 16.20
CA GLY A 28 20.65 -38.80 16.01
C GLY A 28 20.68 -38.16 14.61
N LYS A 29 20.31 -38.91 13.57
CA LYS A 29 20.15 -38.34 12.21
C LYS A 29 19.06 -37.28 12.16
N ILE A 30 17.92 -37.53 12.81
CA ILE A 30 16.83 -36.56 12.91
C ILE A 30 17.32 -35.28 13.61
N MET A 31 18.11 -35.39 14.67
CA MET A 31 18.65 -34.21 15.37
C MET A 31 19.59 -33.38 14.50
N VAL A 32 20.45 -34.02 13.70
CA VAL A 32 21.34 -33.32 12.76
C VAL A 32 20.52 -32.55 11.73
N GLU A 33 19.54 -33.20 11.11
CA GLU A 33 18.63 -32.55 10.15
C GLU A 33 17.85 -31.39 10.78
N MET A 34 17.39 -31.53 12.02
CA MET A 34 16.73 -30.42 12.73
C MET A 34 17.67 -29.23 12.92
N ILE A 35 18.96 -29.46 13.21
CA ILE A 35 19.95 -28.38 13.36
C ILE A 35 20.20 -27.70 12.00
N GLU A 36 20.22 -28.44 10.90
CA GLU A 36 20.34 -27.88 9.55
C GLU A 36 19.14 -27.02 9.18
N ILE A 37 17.91 -27.51 9.40
CA ILE A 37 16.68 -26.72 9.18
C ILE A 37 16.70 -25.44 10.02
N LEU A 38 17.15 -25.50 11.28
CA LEU A 38 17.28 -24.31 12.12
C LEU A 38 18.26 -23.30 11.53
N ASN A 39 19.34 -23.75 10.90
CA ASN A 39 20.30 -22.88 10.23
C ASN A 39 19.70 -22.21 8.99
N GLU A 40 18.91 -22.92 8.20
CA GLU A 40 18.18 -22.36 7.06
C GLU A 40 17.17 -21.30 7.51
N VAL A 41 16.34 -21.62 8.52
CA VAL A 41 15.37 -20.68 9.11
C VAL A 41 16.07 -19.43 9.64
N GLN A 42 17.26 -19.58 10.24
CA GLN A 42 18.07 -18.46 10.72
C GLN A 42 18.54 -17.56 9.57
N GLY A 43 18.86 -18.14 8.41
CA GLY A 43 19.20 -17.43 7.17
C GLY A 43 18.03 -16.60 6.65
N GLU A 44 16.88 -17.25 6.45
CA GLU A 44 15.64 -16.59 6.00
C GLU A 44 15.22 -15.45 6.94
N LEU A 45 15.36 -15.65 8.26
CA LEU A 45 15.02 -14.62 9.24
C LEU A 45 15.95 -13.40 9.18
N ARG A 46 17.22 -13.57 8.79
CA ARG A 46 18.13 -12.43 8.56
C ARG A 46 17.72 -11.65 7.32
N GLU A 47 17.38 -12.34 6.23
CA GLU A 47 16.92 -11.69 5.01
C GLU A 47 15.62 -10.92 5.27
N LEU A 48 14.67 -11.53 5.97
CA LEU A 48 13.43 -10.88 6.35
C LEU A 48 13.68 -9.65 7.22
N HIS A 49 14.61 -9.72 8.19
CA HIS A 49 14.94 -8.57 9.02
C HIS A 49 15.54 -7.42 8.20
N ALA A 50 16.43 -7.71 7.25
CA ALA A 50 17.00 -6.69 6.37
C ALA A 50 15.94 -6.03 5.48
N ARG A 51 14.97 -6.80 4.99
CA ARG A 51 13.84 -6.25 4.21
C ARG A 51 12.90 -5.41 5.05
N VAL A 52 12.74 -5.73 6.34
CA VAL A 52 11.95 -4.92 7.28
C VAL A 52 12.66 -3.61 7.55
N GLU A 53 13.98 -3.64 7.79
CA GLU A 53 14.79 -2.43 7.98
C GLU A 53 14.71 -1.52 6.74
N GLU A 54 14.82 -2.08 5.53
CA GLU A 54 14.63 -1.31 4.29
C GLU A 54 13.21 -0.73 4.17
N ALA A 55 12.18 -1.47 4.60
CA ALA A 55 10.80 -0.98 4.60
C ALA A 55 10.58 0.15 5.61
N GLU A 56 11.22 0.06 6.79
CA GLU A 56 11.22 1.14 7.79
C GLU A 56 11.84 2.41 7.20
N ASP A 57 12.97 2.30 6.50
CA ASP A 57 13.60 3.43 5.81
C ASP A 57 12.67 4.07 4.76
N TYR A 58 11.94 3.28 3.97
CA TYR A 58 10.96 3.82 3.01
C TYR A 58 9.79 4.52 3.69
N VAL A 59 9.32 4.00 4.84
CA VAL A 59 8.23 4.62 5.59
C VAL A 59 8.68 5.94 6.20
N GLU A 60 9.90 6.01 6.74
CA GLU A 60 10.46 7.26 7.26
C GLU A 60 10.64 8.30 6.14
N ALA A 61 11.08 7.89 4.95
CA ALA A 61 11.16 8.79 3.81
C ALA A 61 9.78 9.30 3.35
N LEU A 62 8.74 8.45 3.39
CA LEU A 62 7.37 8.87 3.10
C LEU A 62 6.84 9.86 4.14
N ASP A 63 7.16 9.66 5.41
CA ASP A 63 6.76 10.56 6.50
C ASP A 63 7.38 11.96 6.30
N GLU A 64 8.68 12.03 5.97
CA GLU A 64 9.37 13.28 5.64
C GLU A 64 8.77 13.97 4.39
N ASP A 65 8.47 13.22 3.33
CA ASP A 65 7.84 13.76 2.13
C ASP A 65 6.41 14.31 2.41
N LEU A 66 5.67 13.67 3.33
CA LEU A 66 4.34 14.11 3.73
C LEU A 66 4.39 15.38 4.59
N GLU A 67 5.38 15.51 5.48
CA GLU A 67 5.59 16.73 6.29
C GLU A 67 5.66 17.99 5.41
N ASP A 68 6.38 17.92 4.29
CA ASP A 68 6.48 19.02 3.33
C ASP A 68 5.12 19.39 2.70
N ILE A 69 4.27 18.40 2.41
CA ILE A 69 2.94 18.60 1.85
C ILE A 69 2.00 19.19 2.90
N GLU A 70 2.05 18.67 4.12
CA GLU A 70 1.23 19.15 5.22
C GLU A 70 1.55 20.62 5.52
N LEU A 71 2.83 21.00 5.58
CA LEU A 71 3.25 22.39 5.74
C LEU A 71 2.83 23.30 4.58
N TYR A 72 2.70 22.76 3.37
CA TYR A 72 2.22 23.53 2.21
C TYR A 72 0.70 23.75 2.22
N LEU A 73 -0.07 22.78 2.73
CA LEU A 73 -1.53 22.84 2.74
C LEU A 73 -2.08 23.52 4.00
N PHE A 74 -1.44 23.30 5.15
CA PHE A 74 -1.81 23.88 6.43
C PHE A 74 -0.85 25.02 6.75
N GLU A 75 -1.33 26.26 6.68
CA GLU A 75 -0.50 27.47 6.84
C GLU A 75 -0.08 27.75 8.30
N ASP A 76 -0.72 27.11 9.30
CA ASP A 76 -0.43 27.23 10.74
C ASP A 76 -0.33 25.83 11.43
N ASP A 77 0.68 25.64 12.29
CA ASP A 77 0.96 24.38 13.04
C ASP A 77 -0.25 23.88 13.87
N ASP A 78 -1.17 24.77 14.26
CA ASP A 78 -2.34 24.44 15.07
C ASP A 78 -3.39 23.61 14.28
N ASP A 79 -3.41 23.71 12.95
CA ASP A 79 -4.31 22.95 12.07
C ASP A 79 -3.72 21.57 11.68
N LEU A 80 -2.41 21.37 11.90
CA LEU A 80 -1.68 20.11 11.67
C LEU A 80 -2.07 19.02 12.68
N TYR A 81 -2.43 19.45 13.90
CA TYR A 81 -2.87 18.59 14.98
C TYR A 81 -4.34 18.87 15.29
N GLU A 82 -5.22 18.66 14.30
CA GLU A 82 -6.65 18.59 14.60
C GLU A 82 -6.83 17.46 15.62
N THR A 83 -6.99 17.86 16.88
CA THR A 83 -7.21 16.94 17.97
C THR A 83 -8.48 16.22 17.58
N VAL A 84 -8.43 14.91 17.37
CA VAL A 84 -9.64 14.10 17.21
C VAL A 84 -10.45 14.38 18.47
N VAL A 85 -11.39 15.32 18.36
CA VAL A 85 -12.26 15.69 19.45
C VAL A 85 -13.08 14.45 19.62
N ASP A 86 -12.78 13.70 20.69
CA ASP A 86 -13.64 12.62 21.13
C ASP A 86 -15.03 13.23 21.17
N CYS A 87 -15.85 12.81 20.22
CA CYS A 87 -17.19 13.33 20.00
C CYS A 87 -18.09 12.77 21.10
N GLU A 88 -17.75 13.11 22.34
CA GLU A 88 -18.59 12.98 23.50
C GLU A 88 -19.42 14.25 23.60
N ASP A 89 -20.65 14.09 23.13
CA ASP A 89 -21.89 14.83 23.41
C ASP A 89 -22.41 15.87 22.39
N ASP A 90 -23.57 15.46 21.84
CA ASP A 90 -24.75 16.24 21.47
C ASP A 90 -24.69 17.17 20.25
N ASP A 91 -24.81 16.58 19.06
CA ASP A 91 -26.06 16.69 18.30
C ASP A 91 -26.07 15.75 17.07
N ASP A 92 -27.21 15.11 16.86
CA ASP A 92 -27.48 14.07 15.87
C ASP A 92 -27.16 14.47 14.42
N GLU A 93 -26.02 14.02 13.88
CA GLU A 93 -25.91 13.66 12.45
C GLU A 93 -24.83 12.60 12.26
N TYR A 94 -25.22 11.33 12.45
CA TYR A 94 -24.38 10.18 12.08
C TYR A 94 -23.95 10.35 10.62
N ALA A 95 -22.68 10.71 10.41
CA ALA A 95 -22.00 10.53 9.14
C ALA A 95 -22.17 9.05 8.75
N THR A 96 -23.01 8.82 7.74
CA THR A 96 -23.29 7.49 7.25
C THR A 96 -22.04 7.03 6.52
N PHE A 97 -21.16 6.32 7.22
CA PHE A 97 -20.06 5.60 6.59
C PHE A 97 -20.67 4.50 5.74
N TYR A 98 -20.77 4.75 4.43
CA TYR A 98 -21.10 3.70 3.48
C TYR A 98 -19.88 2.79 3.38
N ASP A 99 -20.01 1.60 3.94
CA ASP A 99 -19.14 0.46 3.66
C ASP A 99 -19.32 0.13 2.17
N LEU A 100 -18.42 0.65 1.31
CA LEU A 100 -18.52 0.54 -0.15
C LEU A 100 -18.15 -0.86 -0.68
N ASP A 101 -17.88 -1.82 0.21
CA ASP A 101 -17.35 -3.13 -0.19
C ASP A 101 -18.39 -4.26 -0.24
N ASP A 102 -19.69 -4.02 0.02
CA ASP A 102 -20.68 -5.09 -0.07
C ASP A 102 -22.10 -4.63 -0.46
N ASP A 103 -22.32 -4.33 -1.75
CA ASP A 103 -23.65 -4.57 -2.35
C ASP A 103 -23.55 -4.76 -3.88
N GLU A 104 -24.23 -5.79 -4.38
CA GLU A 104 -24.41 -6.12 -5.81
C GLU A 104 -25.36 -5.11 -6.50
N ASN A 105 -25.14 -3.82 -6.29
CA ASN A 105 -25.92 -2.77 -6.92
C ASN A 105 -25.03 -1.56 -7.19
N ALA A 106 -24.00 -1.78 -8.01
CA ALA A 106 -23.26 -0.72 -8.68
C ALA A 106 -24.25 0.11 -9.50
N GLN A 107 -24.82 1.14 -8.87
CA GLN A 107 -25.66 2.11 -9.53
C GLN A 107 -24.80 2.79 -10.59
N GLN A 108 -25.18 2.59 -11.84
CA GLN A 108 -24.63 3.28 -12.98
C GLN A 108 -24.87 4.78 -12.75
N TYR A 109 -23.81 5.50 -12.35
CA TYR A 109 -23.82 6.95 -12.25
C TYR A 109 -24.23 7.49 -13.63
N GLU A 110 -25.43 8.07 -13.71
CA GLU A 110 -25.81 8.82 -14.90
C GLU A 110 -24.84 9.99 -15.01
N ALA A 111 -24.12 10.06 -16.13
CA ALA A 111 -23.18 11.13 -16.46
C ALA A 111 -23.92 12.48 -16.49
N GLN A 112 -24.04 13.11 -15.32
CA GLN A 112 -24.34 14.52 -15.22
C GLN A 112 -23.04 15.25 -15.51
N VAL A 113 -23.07 16.06 -16.57
CA VAL A 113 -21.96 16.92 -17.00
C VAL A 113 -21.53 17.75 -15.79
N ASP A 114 -20.32 17.49 -15.31
CA ASP A 114 -19.73 18.17 -14.16
C ASP A 114 -19.68 19.69 -14.44
N PRO A 115 -20.35 20.54 -13.62
CA PRO A 115 -20.36 21.99 -13.80
C PRO A 115 -18.98 22.64 -13.64
N HIS A 116 -17.97 21.92 -13.14
CA HIS A 116 -16.65 22.43 -12.76
C HIS A 116 -15.56 22.20 -13.82
N LEU A 117 -15.92 21.82 -15.04
CA LEU A 117 -14.97 21.65 -16.15
C LEU A 117 -14.64 22.98 -16.84
N ASP A 118 -13.39 23.43 -16.75
CA ASP A 118 -12.91 24.71 -17.26
C ASP A 118 -12.40 24.62 -18.70
N THR A 119 -11.62 23.58 -19.03
CA THR A 119 -10.93 23.47 -20.32
C THR A 119 -10.95 22.03 -20.83
N THR A 120 -11.17 21.84 -22.13
CA THR A 120 -11.13 20.51 -22.78
C THR A 120 -10.01 20.45 -23.81
N TYR A 121 -9.21 19.38 -23.73
CA TYR A 121 -8.14 19.06 -24.67
C TYR A 121 -8.52 17.82 -25.48
N GLU A 122 -8.24 17.85 -26.78
CA GLU A 122 -8.49 16.75 -27.70
C GLU A 122 -7.16 16.20 -28.20
N PHE A 123 -6.98 14.88 -28.08
CA PHE A 123 -5.81 14.21 -28.65
C PHE A 123 -6.14 12.80 -29.15
N ALA A 124 -5.39 12.35 -30.16
CA ALA A 124 -5.52 11.00 -30.69
C ALA A 124 -4.63 10.02 -29.93
N CYS A 125 -5.20 8.90 -29.48
CA CYS A 125 -4.45 7.81 -28.86
C CYS A 125 -3.36 7.29 -29.84
N PRO A 126 -2.07 7.30 -29.47
CA PRO A 126 -0.99 6.83 -30.35
C PRO A 126 -1.09 5.34 -30.73
N SER A 127 -1.81 4.55 -29.92
CA SER A 127 -1.92 3.09 -30.07
C SER A 127 -3.10 2.68 -30.96
N CYS A 128 -4.27 3.29 -30.77
CA CYS A 128 -5.50 2.89 -31.47
C CYS A 128 -6.16 3.99 -32.30
N GLN A 129 -5.56 5.18 -32.36
CA GLN A 129 -6.03 6.36 -33.10
C GLN A 129 -7.46 6.82 -32.78
N LYS A 130 -8.02 6.39 -31.63
CA LYS A 130 -9.28 6.95 -31.13
C LYS A 130 -9.03 8.32 -30.52
N GLU A 131 -9.97 9.24 -30.75
CA GLU A 131 -10.00 10.55 -30.10
C GLU A 131 -10.32 10.35 -28.61
N ILE A 132 -9.56 11.05 -27.78
CA ILE A 132 -9.71 11.10 -26.33
C ILE A 132 -9.93 12.57 -25.96
N TYR A 133 -10.94 12.83 -25.15
CA TYR A 133 -11.18 14.13 -24.54
C TYR A 133 -10.68 14.12 -23.10
N LEU A 134 -9.84 15.09 -22.77
CA LEU A 134 -9.39 15.36 -21.41
C LEU A 134 -10.00 16.68 -20.96
N HIS A 135 -10.83 16.63 -19.94
CA HIS A 135 -11.42 17.81 -19.33
C HIS A 135 -10.65 18.14 -18.05
N GLU A 136 -10.12 19.36 -17.97
CA GLU A 136 -9.50 19.94 -16.77
C GLU A 136 -10.55 20.82 -16.10
N GLY A 137 -10.74 20.64 -14.78
CA GLY A 137 -11.68 21.40 -13.98
C GLY A 137 -11.11 21.76 -12.61
N LYS A 138 -11.83 22.64 -11.89
CA LYS A 138 -11.53 23.00 -10.51
C LYS A 138 -12.77 22.91 -9.65
N ASP A 139 -12.67 22.16 -8.55
CA ASP A 139 -13.77 22.05 -7.60
C ASP A 139 -13.97 23.34 -6.77
N GLU A 140 -14.98 23.34 -5.90
CA GLU A 140 -15.35 24.47 -5.04
C GLU A 140 -14.24 24.86 -4.05
N GLU A 141 -13.30 23.95 -3.77
CA GLU A 141 -12.16 24.14 -2.89
C GLU A 141 -10.89 24.58 -3.66
N GLY A 142 -10.95 24.59 -5.00
CA GLY A 142 -9.90 25.08 -5.88
C GLY A 142 -8.88 24.03 -6.33
N PHE A 143 -9.09 22.76 -6.01
CA PHE A 143 -8.25 21.65 -6.47
C PHE A 143 -8.53 21.32 -7.94
N ARG A 144 -7.48 20.97 -8.68
CA ARG A 144 -7.62 20.60 -10.10
C ARG A 144 -7.97 19.13 -10.24
N HIS A 145 -9.03 18.84 -10.97
CA HIS A 145 -9.42 17.48 -11.31
C HIS A 145 -9.42 17.28 -12.83
N TYR A 146 -9.29 16.01 -13.25
CA TYR A 146 -9.23 15.62 -14.66
C TYR A 146 -10.23 14.51 -14.96
N VAL A 147 -11.04 14.70 -15.99
CA VAL A 147 -11.98 13.69 -16.49
C VAL A 147 -11.53 13.27 -17.88
N ILE A 148 -11.34 11.95 -18.09
CA ILE A 148 -10.95 11.38 -19.38
C ILE A 148 -12.17 10.68 -19.97
N GLU A 149 -12.69 11.20 -21.08
CA GLU A 149 -13.79 10.59 -21.81
C GLU A 149 -13.28 9.93 -23.11
N PRO A 150 -13.39 8.60 -23.25
CA PRO A 150 -13.16 7.94 -24.52
C PRO A 150 -14.37 8.14 -25.44
N VAL A 151 -14.14 8.45 -26.73
CA VAL A 151 -15.24 8.48 -27.70
C VAL A 151 -15.74 7.07 -27.97
N ASP A 152 -16.86 6.71 -27.33
CA ASP A 152 -17.60 5.50 -27.66
C ASP A 152 -18.36 5.70 -28.97
N ASN A 153 -17.83 5.11 -30.04
CA ASN A 153 -18.37 5.17 -31.39
C ASN A 153 -19.62 4.28 -31.56
N LYS A 154 -20.60 4.40 -30.65
CA LYS A 154 -21.89 3.70 -30.69
C LYS A 154 -23.07 4.66 -30.80
N LYS A 155 -23.03 5.62 -31.74
CA LYS A 155 -24.23 6.26 -32.29
C LYS A 155 -24.10 6.50 -33.79
N SER A 156 -24.11 5.43 -34.57
CA SER A 156 -24.49 5.48 -35.98
C SER A 156 -25.14 4.16 -36.40
N ASP A 157 -26.37 3.92 -35.95
CA ASP A 157 -27.39 3.31 -36.80
C ASP A 157 -28.76 3.45 -36.14
N ASN A 158 -29.47 4.50 -36.53
CA ASN A 158 -30.92 4.48 -36.53
C ASN A 158 -31.37 5.22 -37.80
N ARG A 159 -31.71 4.42 -38.81
CA ARG A 159 -32.49 4.84 -39.97
C ARG A 159 -33.93 4.43 -39.75
#